data_AF-A0A8J6BDK9-F1
#
_entry.id   AF-A0A8J6BDK9-F1
#
_cell.length_a   1.000
_cell.length_b   1.000
_cell.length_c   1.000
_cell.angle_alpha   90.00
_cell.angle_beta   90.00
_cell.angle_gamma   90.00
#
_symmetry.space_group_name_H-M   'P 1'
#
loop_
_entity.id
_entity.type
_entity.pdbx_description
1 polymer ?
#
loop_
_entity_poly.entity_id
_entity_poly.type
_entity_poly.pdbx_seq_one_letter_code
_entity_poly.pdbx_strand_id
1 'polypeptide(L)'
;LYIDGPFGSPFEESLNYEVSLCVAGGIGVTPFASILNTLLDDWKPYKLRRLYFIWVCRDIQSFQWFADLLCVLHNKFWQENRPDYVNVQLYLSQTDGIQKIIGEKYEALNSRLFIGRPRWKLLFDEIAKCNRGKTVGVFCCGPNSISKTLHKLSNRYNLYGTRFEYNKESFS
;
A
#
# COMPACT_ATOMS: atom_id res chain seq x y z
N LEU A 1 5.88 18.19 -30.77
CA LEU A 1 5.43 17.47 -29.56
C LEU A 1 5.43 18.46 -28.40
N TYR A 2 4.26 18.79 -27.86
CA TYR A 2 4.17 19.47 -26.57
C TYR A 2 4.28 18.40 -25.49
N ILE A 3 5.29 18.52 -24.63
CA ILE A 3 5.46 17.68 -23.45
C ILE A 3 4.85 18.48 -22.32
N ASP A 4 3.62 18.14 -21.93
CA ASP A 4 3.11 18.59 -20.64
C ASP A 4 4.03 18.00 -19.56
N GLY A 5 4.45 18.85 -18.61
CA GLY A 5 5.25 18.43 -17.47
C GLY A 5 4.57 17.30 -16.67
N PRO A 6 5.28 16.62 -15.75
CA PRO A 6 4.74 15.47 -15.05
C PRO A 6 3.47 15.88 -14.29
N PHE A 7 2.30 15.49 -14.80
CA PHE A 7 1.07 15.50 -14.04
C PHE A 7 1.31 14.55 -12.86
N GLY A 8 1.42 15.11 -11.65
CA GLY A 8 1.60 14.31 -10.45
C GLY A 8 0.52 13.24 -10.40
N SER A 9 0.94 11.98 -10.28
CA SER A 9 -0.01 10.87 -10.12
C SER A 9 -0.94 11.24 -8.96
N PRO A 10 -2.27 11.05 -9.06
CA PRO A 10 -3.15 11.48 -7.98
C PRO A 10 -2.84 10.77 -6.64
N PHE A 11 -2.13 9.63 -6.69
CA PHE A 11 -1.55 8.99 -5.51
C PHE A 11 -0.30 9.67 -4.92
N GLU A 12 0.33 10.64 -5.58
CA GLU A 12 1.39 11.47 -4.98
C GLU A 12 0.87 12.24 -3.77
N GLU A 13 -0.44 12.49 -3.69
CA GLU A 13 -1.07 13.05 -2.49
C GLU A 13 -0.85 12.16 -1.26
N SER A 14 -0.65 10.86 -1.43
CA SER A 14 -0.29 9.95 -0.33
C SER A 14 1.03 10.31 0.35
N LEU A 15 1.92 11.05 -0.31
CA LEU A 15 3.18 11.54 0.26
C LEU A 15 2.98 12.79 1.14
N ASN A 16 1.82 13.45 1.03
CA ASN A 16 1.46 14.66 1.78
C ASN A 16 0.77 14.38 3.12
N TYR A 17 0.36 13.14 3.37
CA TYR A 17 -0.11 12.71 4.69
C TYR A 17 1.07 12.23 5.53
N GLU A 18 1.01 12.42 6.84
CA GLU A 18 2.00 11.83 7.76
C GLU A 18 1.91 10.29 7.76
N VAL A 19 0.68 9.77 7.63
CA VAL A 19 0.40 8.34 7.56
C VAL A 19 -0.51 8.07 6.37
N SER A 20 -0.14 7.11 5.53
CA SER A 20 -0.93 6.71 4.35
C SER A 20 -1.22 5.22 4.34
N LEU A 21 -2.42 4.85 3.92
CA LEU A 21 -2.85 3.48 3.62
C LEU A 21 -3.15 3.39 2.12
N CYS A 22 -2.27 2.72 1.39
CA CYS A 22 -2.36 2.49 -0.03
C CYS A 22 -2.79 1.05 -0.29
N VAL A 23 -3.92 0.88 -0.98
CA VAL A 23 -4.50 -0.44 -1.28
C VAL A 23 -4.56 -0.65 -2.79
N ALA A 24 -3.87 -1.68 -3.26
CA ALA A 24 -3.86 -2.12 -4.64
C ALA A 24 -4.64 -3.44 -4.81
N GLY A 25 -5.43 -3.56 -5.88
CA GLY A 25 -6.12 -4.78 -6.27
C GLY A 25 -5.79 -5.19 -7.70
N GLY A 26 -5.18 -6.37 -7.88
CA GLY A 26 -4.75 -6.88 -9.19
C GLY A 26 -3.77 -5.92 -9.87
N ILE A 27 -4.07 -5.56 -11.12
CA ILE A 27 -3.27 -4.60 -11.92
C ILE A 27 -3.27 -3.17 -11.36
N GLY A 28 -4.13 -2.87 -10.38
CA GLY A 28 -4.22 -1.56 -9.74
C GLY A 28 -2.99 -1.18 -8.88
N VAL A 29 -1.92 -1.96 -8.93
CA VAL A 29 -0.65 -1.64 -8.27
C VAL A 29 0.18 -0.61 -9.03
N THR A 30 0.02 -0.54 -10.36
CA THR A 30 0.85 0.28 -11.24
C THR A 30 0.93 1.76 -10.84
N PRO A 31 -0.17 2.43 -10.44
CA PRO A 31 -0.11 3.82 -9.98
C PRO A 31 0.76 4.00 -8.73
N PHE A 32 0.85 2.98 -7.88
CA PHE A 32 1.71 3.00 -6.69
C PHE A 32 3.18 2.75 -7.01
N ALA A 33 3.50 2.17 -8.18
CA ALA A 33 4.89 1.98 -8.61
C ALA A 33 5.66 3.29 -8.64
N SER A 34 5.02 4.35 -9.17
CA SER A 34 5.63 5.68 -9.23
C SER A 34 5.92 6.21 -7.82
N ILE A 35 4.97 6.12 -6.89
CA ILE A 35 5.15 6.57 -5.50
C ILE A 35 6.29 5.81 -4.81
N LEU A 36 6.31 4.48 -4.95
CA LEU A 36 7.33 3.66 -4.29
C LEU A 36 8.72 3.93 -4.86
N ASN A 37 8.85 4.18 -6.17
CA ASN A 37 10.11 4.67 -6.76
C ASN A 37 10.49 6.04 -6.20
N THR A 38 9.53 6.95 -6.10
CA THR A 38 9.71 8.29 -5.56
C THR A 38 10.14 8.29 -4.08
N LEU A 39 9.90 7.20 -3.33
CA LEU A 39 10.42 6.98 -1.97
C LEU A 39 11.86 6.43 -1.94
N LEU A 40 12.38 5.92 -3.05
CA LEU A 40 13.80 5.58 -3.19
C LEU A 40 14.66 6.83 -3.39
N ASP A 41 14.06 7.87 -3.99
CA ASP A 41 14.70 9.16 -4.23
C ASP A 41 14.73 10.02 -2.96
N ASP A 42 15.94 10.29 -2.45
CA ASP A 42 16.16 11.09 -1.23
C ASP A 42 15.92 12.60 -1.40
N TRP A 43 15.50 13.03 -2.60
CA TRP A 43 15.59 14.42 -3.04
C TRP A 43 14.38 15.28 -2.67
N LYS A 44 13.29 14.70 -2.15
CA LYS A 44 12.08 15.46 -1.81
C LYS A 44 11.69 15.29 -0.33
N PRO A 45 11.43 16.39 0.39
CA PRO A 45 10.91 16.34 1.75
C PRO A 45 9.40 16.02 1.73
N TYR A 46 9.05 14.75 1.90
CA TYR A 46 7.65 14.34 2.09
C TYR A 46 7.22 14.50 3.55
N LYS A 47 5.92 14.73 3.77
CA LYS A 47 5.32 14.67 5.12
C LYS A 47 5.22 13.23 5.62
N LEU A 48 5.16 12.27 4.71
CA LEU A 48 5.02 10.84 5.00
C LEU A 48 6.08 10.34 5.99
N ARG A 49 5.60 9.74 7.07
CA ARG A 49 6.39 9.07 8.10
C ARG A 49 6.09 7.58 8.18
N ARG A 50 4.92 7.16 7.68
CA ARG A 50 4.51 5.75 7.66
C ARG A 50 3.57 5.45 6.51
N LEU A 51 3.96 4.49 5.68
CA LEU A 51 3.16 3.93 4.61
C LEU A 51 2.70 2.51 4.99
N TYR A 52 1.41 2.26 4.88
CA TYR A 52 0.83 0.92 4.85
C TYR A 52 0.49 0.59 3.40
N PHE A 53 1.16 -0.40 2.83
CA PHE A 53 0.96 -0.82 1.44
C PHE A 53 0.37 -2.23 1.41
N ILE A 54 -0.90 -2.32 0.99
CA ILE A 54 -1.66 -3.57 0.94
C ILE A 54 -1.94 -3.91 -0.51
N TRP A 55 -1.44 -5.05 -0.98
CA TRP A 55 -1.67 -5.47 -2.37
C TRP A 55 -2.33 -6.84 -2.43
N VAL A 56 -3.51 -6.89 -3.06
CA VAL A 56 -4.33 -8.08 -3.19
C VAL A 56 -4.31 -8.58 -4.64
N CYS A 57 -3.80 -9.79 -4.87
CA CYS A 57 -3.78 -10.45 -6.18
C CYS A 57 -4.48 -11.80 -6.13
N ARG A 58 -4.85 -12.32 -7.30
CA ARG A 58 -5.38 -13.69 -7.44
C ARG A 58 -4.28 -14.72 -7.71
N ASP A 59 -3.23 -14.28 -8.39
CA ASP A 59 -2.10 -15.12 -8.80
C ASP A 59 -0.82 -14.61 -8.14
N ILE A 60 0.01 -15.54 -7.68
CA ILE A 60 1.32 -15.26 -7.09
C ILE A 60 2.31 -14.68 -8.10
N GLN A 61 2.21 -15.07 -9.37
CA GLN A 61 3.04 -14.53 -10.45
C GLN A 61 2.82 -13.02 -10.64
N SER A 62 1.63 -12.52 -10.29
CA SER A 62 1.33 -11.08 -10.36
C SER A 62 2.25 -10.25 -9.47
N PHE A 63 2.82 -10.83 -8.41
CA PHE A 63 3.74 -10.11 -7.51
C PHE A 63 5.15 -9.99 -8.08
N GLN A 64 5.58 -10.87 -8.99
CA GLN A 64 6.99 -11.02 -9.37
C GLN A 64 7.61 -9.76 -9.97
N TRP A 65 6.92 -9.11 -10.92
CA TRP A 65 7.45 -7.92 -11.60
C TRP A 65 7.62 -6.72 -10.66
N PHE A 66 6.89 -6.68 -9.54
CA PHE A 66 6.92 -5.59 -8.56
C PHE A 66 7.68 -5.96 -7.28
N ALA A 67 8.00 -7.24 -7.11
CA ALA A 67 8.69 -7.77 -5.94
C ALA A 67 10.10 -7.19 -5.80
N ASP A 68 10.83 -7.01 -6.92
CA ASP A 68 12.16 -6.40 -6.88
C ASP A 68 12.11 -4.97 -6.31
N LEU A 69 11.15 -4.15 -6.75
CA LEU A 69 10.97 -2.78 -6.21
C LEU A 69 10.64 -2.81 -4.71
N LEU A 70 9.70 -3.65 -4.30
CA LEU A 70 9.31 -3.78 -2.89
C LEU A 70 10.47 -4.25 -2.00
N CYS A 71 11.31 -5.15 -2.51
CA CYS A 71 12.52 -5.62 -1.81
C CYS A 71 13.58 -4.53 -1.68
N VAL A 72 13.85 -3.79 -2.77
CA VAL A 72 14.80 -2.66 -2.73
C VAL A 72 14.34 -1.61 -1.71
N LEU A 73 13.05 -1.27 -1.74
CA LEU A 73 12.45 -0.31 -0.81
C LEU A 73 12.52 -0.79 0.64
N HIS A 74 12.19 -2.06 0.88
CA HIS A 74 12.29 -2.68 2.20
C HIS A 74 13.72 -2.62 2.74
N ASN A 75 14.70 -3.00 1.92
CA ASN A 75 16.11 -3.02 2.30
C ASN A 75 16.67 -1.62 2.57
N LYS A 76 16.31 -0.62 1.76
CA LYS A 76 16.69 0.79 1.96
C LYS A 76 16.28 1.25 3.36
N PHE A 77 14.99 1.15 3.69
CA PHE A 77 14.51 1.63 4.99
C PHE A 77 14.98 0.78 6.18
N TRP A 78 15.28 -0.50 5.95
CA TRP A 78 15.93 -1.33 6.96
C TRP A 78 17.34 -0.81 7.28
N GLN A 79 18.15 -0.51 6.26
CA GLN A 79 19.50 0.02 6.41
C GLN A 79 19.52 1.43 7.02
N GLU A 80 18.50 2.25 6.74
CA GLU A 80 18.31 3.57 7.35
C GLU A 80 17.78 3.53 8.79
N ASN A 81 17.64 2.34 9.39
CA ASN A 81 17.08 2.13 10.73
C ASN A 81 15.65 2.68 10.88
N ARG A 82 14.85 2.57 9.81
CA ARG A 82 13.44 2.97 9.72
C ARG A 82 12.56 1.85 9.16
N PRO A 83 12.63 0.61 9.70
CA PRO A 83 11.94 -0.55 9.11
C PRO A 83 10.41 -0.39 9.06
N ASP A 84 9.84 0.44 9.94
CA ASP A 84 8.40 0.72 9.99
C ASP A 84 7.94 1.83 9.03
N TYR A 85 8.84 2.41 8.25
CA TYR A 85 8.49 3.48 7.30
C TYR A 85 7.59 2.97 6.18
N VAL A 86 7.85 1.76 5.68
CA VAL A 86 7.00 1.07 4.68
C VAL A 86 6.59 -0.31 5.18
N ASN A 87 5.30 -0.47 5.44
CA ASN A 87 4.69 -1.70 5.93
C ASN A 87 3.96 -2.38 4.76
N VAL A 88 4.61 -3.37 4.14
CA VAL A 88 4.05 -4.12 3.02
C VAL A 88 3.28 -5.33 3.54
N GLN A 89 2.06 -5.56 3.03
CA GLN A 89 1.34 -6.82 3.17
C GLN A 89 0.78 -7.25 1.80
N LEU A 90 1.10 -8.47 1.41
CA LEU A 90 0.67 -9.06 0.14
C LEU A 90 -0.40 -10.11 0.43
N TYR A 91 -1.48 -10.13 -0.35
CA TYR A 91 -2.58 -11.04 -0.16
C TYR A 91 -2.87 -11.82 -1.43
N LEU A 92 -2.71 -13.13 -1.36
CA LEU A 92 -3.02 -14.07 -2.43
C LEU A 92 -4.45 -14.61 -2.23
N SER A 93 -5.40 -14.04 -2.95
CA SER A 93 -6.84 -14.24 -2.75
C SER A 93 -7.41 -15.52 -3.36
N GLN A 94 -6.68 -16.17 -4.26
CA GLN A 94 -6.98 -17.49 -4.83
C GLN A 94 -5.71 -18.34 -4.79
N THR A 95 -5.84 -19.64 -4.56
CA THR A 95 -4.69 -20.55 -4.49
C THR A 95 -5.01 -21.84 -5.22
N ASP A 96 -4.17 -22.22 -6.18
CA ASP A 96 -4.29 -23.50 -6.88
C ASP A 96 -3.42 -24.60 -6.25
N GLY A 97 -2.93 -24.37 -5.02
CA GLY A 97 -2.30 -25.38 -4.17
C GLY A 97 -0.81 -25.64 -4.38
N ILE A 98 -0.19 -25.12 -5.46
CA ILE A 98 1.17 -25.54 -5.86
C ILE A 98 2.28 -24.58 -5.38
N GLN A 99 2.06 -23.26 -5.38
CA GLN A 99 3.12 -22.30 -5.04
C GLN A 99 2.59 -21.19 -4.11
N LYS A 100 3.24 -21.05 -2.95
CA LYS A 100 2.85 -20.09 -1.89
C LYS A 100 3.95 -19.07 -1.57
N ILE A 101 5.03 -19.07 -2.33
CA ILE A 101 6.13 -18.10 -2.24
C ILE A 101 6.31 -17.42 -3.59
N ILE A 102 6.68 -16.14 -3.59
CA ILE A 102 6.88 -15.36 -4.81
C ILE A 102 8.15 -15.84 -5.55
N GLY A 103 9.13 -16.28 -4.76
CA GLY A 103 10.41 -16.83 -5.16
C GLY A 103 11.35 -16.87 -3.95
N GLU A 104 12.35 -17.77 -3.96
CA GLU A 104 13.27 -17.95 -2.82
C GLU A 104 14.05 -16.68 -2.49
N LYS A 105 14.41 -15.87 -3.52
CA LYS A 105 15.10 -14.59 -3.33
C LYS A 105 14.31 -13.52 -2.58
N TYR A 106 13.00 -13.71 -2.38
CA TYR A 106 12.09 -12.71 -1.81
C TYR A 106 11.68 -13.02 -0.36
N GLU A 107 12.57 -13.55 0.46
CA GLU A 107 12.29 -13.98 1.85
C GLU A 107 11.57 -12.90 2.68
N ALA A 108 12.01 -11.64 2.57
CA ALA A 108 11.38 -10.50 3.24
C ALA A 108 9.91 -10.27 2.81
N LEU A 109 9.58 -10.50 1.54
CA LEU A 109 8.18 -10.36 1.06
C LEU A 109 7.38 -11.62 1.32
N ASN A 110 8.00 -12.80 1.28
CA ASN A 110 7.36 -14.07 1.58
C ASN A 110 6.83 -14.10 3.03
N SER A 111 7.58 -13.54 3.99
CA SER A 111 7.09 -13.40 5.38
C SER A 111 5.92 -12.42 5.55
N ARG A 112 5.64 -11.62 4.52
CA ARG A 112 4.55 -10.62 4.46
C ARG A 112 3.44 -11.03 3.48
N LEU A 113 3.49 -12.25 2.96
CA LEU A 113 2.50 -12.83 2.08
C LEU A 113 1.46 -13.63 2.87
N PHE A 114 0.19 -13.26 2.71
CA PHE A 114 -0.94 -13.85 3.40
C PHE A 114 -1.87 -14.53 2.40
N ILE A 115 -2.41 -15.68 2.77
CA ILE A 115 -3.40 -16.39 1.95
C ILE A 115 -4.80 -15.91 2.29
N GLY A 116 -5.60 -15.68 1.25
CA GLY A 116 -6.98 -15.20 1.35
C GLY A 116 -7.10 -13.70 1.16
N ARG A 117 -8.22 -13.13 1.62
CA ARG A 117 -8.51 -11.71 1.50
C ARG A 117 -8.19 -10.98 2.81
N PRO A 118 -7.77 -9.71 2.75
CA PRO A 118 -7.54 -8.91 3.95
C PRO A 118 -8.81 -8.81 4.81
N ARG A 119 -8.65 -8.98 6.12
CA ARG A 119 -9.71 -8.69 7.09
C ARG A 119 -9.74 -7.19 7.33
N TRP A 120 -10.31 -6.43 6.38
CA TRP A 120 -10.25 -4.96 6.35
C TRP A 120 -10.61 -4.28 7.67
N LYS A 121 -11.62 -4.78 8.39
CA LYS A 121 -12.01 -4.24 9.69
C LYS A 121 -10.88 -4.33 10.71
N LEU A 122 -10.24 -5.50 10.84
CA LEU A 122 -9.13 -5.68 11.77
C LEU A 122 -7.92 -4.84 11.37
N LEU A 123 -7.62 -4.78 10.07
CA LEU A 123 -6.54 -3.95 9.55
C LEU A 123 -6.75 -2.47 9.87
N PHE A 124 -7.96 -1.93 9.71
CA PHE A 124 -8.28 -0.56 10.10
C PHE A 124 -8.19 -0.36 11.62
N ASP A 125 -8.70 -1.30 12.42
CA ASP A 125 -8.64 -1.22 13.87
C ASP A 125 -7.18 -1.22 14.38
N GLU A 126 -6.29 -2.03 13.76
CA GLU A 126 -4.85 -2.07 14.04
C GLU A 126 -4.13 -0.79 13.61
N ILE A 127 -4.40 -0.28 12.40
CA ILE A 127 -3.82 0.99 11.93
C ILE A 127 -4.27 2.14 12.84
N ALA A 128 -5.54 2.18 13.25
CA ALA A 128 -6.03 3.18 14.19
C ALA A 128 -5.30 3.11 15.53
N LYS A 129 -5.15 1.91 16.08
CA LYS A 129 -4.43 1.68 17.34
C LYS A 129 -2.98 2.19 17.28
N CYS A 130 -2.30 1.97 16.16
CA CYS A 130 -0.90 2.35 15.94
C CYS A 130 -0.70 3.83 15.60
N ASN A 131 -1.75 4.56 15.22
CA ASN A 131 -1.68 5.95 14.76
C ASN A 131 -2.72 6.83 15.50
N ARG A 132 -2.72 6.73 16.84
CA ARG A 132 -3.69 7.44 17.70
C ARG A 132 -3.66 8.94 17.48
N GLY A 133 -4.84 9.55 17.34
CA GLY A 133 -4.99 10.99 17.12
C GLY A 133 -4.45 11.53 15.78
N LYS A 134 -3.98 10.66 14.88
CA LYS A 134 -3.47 11.06 13.56
C LYS A 134 -4.54 10.96 12.49
N THR A 135 -4.30 11.63 11.37
CA THR A 135 -5.08 11.45 10.13
C THR A 135 -4.34 10.52 9.19
N VAL A 136 -5.03 9.51 8.69
CA VAL A 136 -4.53 8.51 7.73
C VAL A 136 -5.21 8.75 6.38
N GLY A 137 -4.42 9.07 5.37
CA GLY A 137 -4.91 9.14 3.99
C GLY A 137 -5.10 7.74 3.43
N VAL A 138 -6.29 7.41 2.93
CA VAL A 138 -6.64 6.09 2.40
C VAL A 138 -6.82 6.19 0.89
N PHE A 139 -5.96 5.49 0.15
CA PHE A 139 -5.92 5.48 -1.31
C PHE A 139 -6.16 4.08 -1.83
N CYS A 140 -6.99 3.94 -2.86
CA CYS A 140 -7.36 2.63 -3.39
C CYS A 140 -7.37 2.63 -4.92
N CYS A 141 -6.62 1.72 -5.52
CA CYS A 141 -6.75 1.35 -6.93
C CYS A 141 -7.03 -0.14 -7.04
N GLY A 142 -8.26 -0.50 -7.41
CA GLY A 142 -8.67 -1.89 -7.50
C GLY A 142 -10.18 -2.05 -7.67
N PRO A 143 -10.70 -3.29 -7.55
CA PRO A 143 -12.12 -3.58 -7.75
C PRO A 143 -13.04 -2.72 -6.88
N ASN A 144 -14.18 -2.32 -7.45
CA ASN A 144 -15.21 -1.49 -6.78
C ASN A 144 -15.68 -2.07 -5.43
N SER A 145 -15.64 -3.39 -5.25
CA SER A 145 -15.99 -4.03 -3.97
C SER A 145 -15.00 -3.69 -2.85
N ILE A 146 -13.70 -3.61 -3.15
CA ILE A 146 -12.67 -3.20 -2.18
C ILE A 146 -12.86 -1.71 -1.88
N SER A 147 -12.95 -0.88 -2.91
CA SER A 147 -13.15 0.57 -2.77
C SER A 147 -14.35 0.93 -1.89
N LYS A 148 -15.52 0.33 -2.15
CA LYS A 148 -16.74 0.53 -1.33
C LYS A 148 -16.53 0.12 0.13
N THR A 149 -15.81 -0.97 0.37
CA THR A 149 -15.53 -1.47 1.72
C THR A 149 -14.62 -0.51 2.46
N LEU A 150 -13.54 -0.04 1.83
CA LEU A 150 -12.60 0.93 2.41
C LEU A 150 -13.30 2.26 2.70
N HIS A 151 -14.07 2.80 1.76
CA HIS A 151 -14.85 4.03 1.97
C HIS A 151 -15.79 3.91 3.18
N LYS A 152 -16.49 2.77 3.32
CA LYS A 152 -17.36 2.53 4.49
C LYS A 152 -16.57 2.47 5.80
N LEU A 153 -15.40 1.84 5.80
CA LEU A 153 -14.56 1.71 6.99
C LEU A 153 -13.89 3.03 7.38
N SER A 154 -13.50 3.87 6.41
CA SER A 154 -12.91 5.18 6.67
C SER A 154 -13.87 6.11 7.41
N ASN A 155 -15.18 5.99 7.15
CA ASN A 155 -16.22 6.76 7.83
C ASN A 155 -16.63 6.20 9.20
N ARG A 156 -16.01 5.10 9.66
CA ARG A 156 -16.37 4.46 10.92
C ARG A 156 -15.60 5.08 12.09
N TYR A 157 -16.31 5.33 13.19
CA TYR A 157 -15.70 5.74 14.44
C TYR A 157 -14.79 4.63 15.01
N ASN A 158 -13.66 5.05 15.60
CA ASN A 158 -12.75 4.20 16.37
C ASN A 158 -12.38 4.89 17.70
N LEU A 159 -12.00 4.08 18.68
CA LEU A 159 -11.69 4.54 20.05
C LEU A 159 -10.34 5.27 20.16
N TYR A 160 -9.54 5.31 19.10
CA TYR A 160 -8.17 5.83 19.11
C TYR A 160 -8.06 7.28 18.62
N GLY A 161 -9.19 7.88 18.21
CA GLY A 161 -9.23 9.23 17.66
C GLY A 161 -8.53 9.38 16.31
N THR A 162 -8.20 8.26 15.65
CA THR A 162 -7.58 8.27 14.32
C THR A 162 -8.64 8.61 13.29
N ARG A 163 -8.37 9.57 12.40
CA ARG A 163 -9.26 9.89 11.28
C ARG A 163 -8.77 9.21 10.01
N PHE A 164 -9.65 8.57 9.27
CA PHE A 164 -9.33 8.00 7.96
C PHE A 164 -9.99 8.83 6.88
N GLU A 165 -9.20 9.39 5.97
CA GLU A 165 -9.67 10.21 4.85
C GLU A 165 -9.60 9.39 3.58
N TYR A 166 -10.75 8.98 3.04
CA TYR A 166 -10.79 8.17 1.84
C TYR A 166 -10.70 9.04 0.58
N ASN A 167 -9.58 8.94 -0.12
CA ASN A 167 -9.32 9.62 -1.39
C ASN A 167 -9.74 8.68 -2.53
N LYS A 168 -10.94 8.93 -3.07
CA LYS A 168 -11.48 8.13 -4.17
C LYS A 168 -10.84 8.56 -5.48
N GLU A 169 -10.15 7.65 -6.14
CA GLU A 169 -9.70 7.87 -7.51
C GLU A 169 -10.51 7.05 -8.50
N SER A 170 -10.99 7.72 -9.53
CA SER A 170 -11.65 7.10 -10.68
C SER A 170 -10.63 7.09 -11.80
N PHE A 171 -10.11 5.91 -12.13
CA PHE A 171 -9.39 5.72 -13.39
C PHE A 171 -10.47 5.68 -14.48
N SER A 172 -10.75 6.84 -15.06
CA SER A 172 -11.56 6.98 -16.28
C SER A 172 -10.64 6.97 -17.49
#